data_AF-A0A1X7SI56-F1
#
_entry.id   AF-A0A1X7SI56-F1
#
_cell.length_a   1.000
_cell.length_b   1.000
_cell.length_c   1.000
_cell.angle_alpha   90.00
_cell.angle_beta   90.00
_cell.angle_gamma   90.00
#
_symmetry.space_group_name_H-M   'P 1'
#
loop_
_entity.id
_entity.type
_entity.pdbx_description
1 polymer ?
#
loop_
_entity_poly.entity_id
_entity_poly.type
_entity_poly.pdbx_seq_one_letter_code
_entity_poly.pdbx_strand_id
1 'polypeptide(L)'
;MSTATASPEKIEVSKDDFKFLGSEEDINDFNIECPICLSVIMDKPCKTSCCEKNFCRTCISKVMGGCCPMCRTKYMNYTADKRFKLIVYSQMVHCLKKKSKVAECGWKGKLSLLRDHFSTSCGFVMVQCPHECGEKDILRIDVEDHLENHCPMEPVKCPFSWLGCKERPLRKDIEKHYSDTQHAVLFEAAYQKLCSDVHMANDKLSSFSKRDNSRVTRSTSNKGFENELHTLKLEHDKLKNRHDKLLKNLKIISVI
;
A
#
# COMPACT_ATOMS: atom_id res chain seq x y z
N MET A 1 -3.69 -21.08 -17.68
CA MET A 1 -4.22 -20.08 -18.63
C MET A 1 -3.37 -18.83 -18.51
N SER A 2 -2.77 -18.43 -19.64
CA SER A 2 -2.13 -17.14 -19.95
C SER A 2 -1.45 -16.35 -18.83
N THR A 3 -0.16 -16.59 -18.61
CA THR A 3 0.73 -15.58 -18.00
C THR A 3 1.06 -14.54 -19.07
N ALA A 4 0.22 -13.52 -19.20
CA ALA A 4 0.59 -12.32 -19.93
C ALA A 4 1.64 -11.59 -19.09
N THR A 5 2.92 -11.82 -19.39
CA THR A 5 4.00 -10.94 -18.91
C THR A 5 3.76 -9.58 -19.53
N ALA A 6 3.10 -8.68 -18.78
CA ALA A 6 3.06 -7.27 -19.09
C ALA A 6 4.51 -6.79 -19.18
N SER A 7 4.95 -6.42 -20.39
CA SER A 7 6.21 -5.72 -20.58
C SER A 7 6.15 -4.47 -19.71
N PRO A 8 7.15 -4.19 -18.84
CA PRO A 8 7.08 -3.05 -17.95
C PRO A 8 6.81 -1.80 -18.78
N GLU A 9 5.74 -1.08 -18.43
CA GLU A 9 5.43 0.21 -19.04
C GLU A 9 6.70 1.06 -19.01
N LYS A 10 7.14 1.52 -20.19
CA LYS A 10 8.38 2.25 -20.32
C LYS A 10 8.21 3.57 -19.57
N ILE A 11 8.83 3.70 -18.40
CA ILE A 11 8.74 4.92 -17.60
C ILE A 11 9.26 6.10 -18.43
N GLU A 12 8.33 6.99 -18.75
CA GLU A 12 8.59 8.24 -19.44
C GLU A 12 9.13 9.26 -18.44
N VAL A 13 10.08 10.07 -18.91
CA VAL A 13 10.71 11.13 -18.12
C VAL A 13 10.38 12.44 -18.81
N SER A 14 9.73 13.35 -18.09
CA SER A 14 9.51 14.72 -18.51
C SER A 14 10.66 15.62 -18.08
N LYS A 15 10.86 16.75 -18.79
CA LYS A 15 11.81 17.78 -18.38
C LYS A 15 11.43 18.41 -17.03
N ASP A 16 10.15 18.43 -16.69
CA ASP A 16 9.66 18.95 -15.40
C ASP A 16 9.95 18.02 -14.22
N ASP A 17 10.36 16.77 -14.48
CA ASP A 17 10.61 15.79 -13.43
C ASP A 17 11.99 15.97 -12.76
N PHE A 18 12.85 16.83 -13.30
CA PHE A 18 14.18 17.06 -12.76
C PHE A 18 14.71 18.47 -13.07
N LYS A 19 15.80 18.85 -12.41
CA LYS A 19 16.61 20.02 -12.77
C LYS A 19 18.08 19.66 -12.85
N PHE A 20 18.85 20.30 -13.73
CA PHE A 20 20.30 20.15 -13.76
C PHE A 20 20.95 20.83 -12.55
N LEU A 21 22.07 20.27 -12.09
CA LEU A 21 22.83 20.79 -10.94
C LEU A 21 24.10 21.56 -11.34
N GLY A 22 24.47 21.55 -12.63
CA GLY A 22 25.62 22.27 -13.20
C GLY A 22 25.20 23.31 -14.25
N SER A 23 26.17 23.92 -14.92
CA SER A 23 25.89 24.80 -16.07
C SER A 23 25.28 23.99 -17.22
N GLU A 24 24.20 24.51 -17.81
CA GLU A 24 23.55 23.90 -18.97
C GLU A 24 24.23 24.29 -20.30
N GLU A 25 25.32 25.06 -20.24
CA GLU A 25 26.03 25.60 -21.40
C GLU A 25 26.46 24.51 -22.40
N ASP A 26 26.98 23.38 -21.89
CA ASP A 26 27.42 22.24 -22.72
C ASP A 26 26.25 21.42 -23.31
N ILE A 27 25.02 21.68 -22.85
CA ILE A 27 23.83 20.91 -23.20
C ILE A 27 22.90 21.73 -24.15
N ASN A 28 23.07 23.05 -24.22
CA ASN A 28 22.23 23.96 -25.00
C ASN A 28 22.15 23.60 -26.50
N ASP A 29 23.22 23.01 -27.04
CA ASP A 29 23.26 22.55 -28.43
C ASP A 29 22.40 21.30 -28.70
N PHE A 30 21.94 20.62 -27.64
CA PHE A 30 21.15 19.40 -27.74
C PHE A 30 19.67 19.67 -27.44
N ASN A 31 18.79 19.25 -28.33
CA ASN A 31 17.39 19.07 -27.92
C ASN A 31 17.28 17.77 -27.12
N ILE A 32 17.07 17.90 -25.80
CA ILE A 32 16.98 16.75 -24.89
C ILE A 32 15.62 16.05 -24.94
N GLU A 33 14.57 16.77 -25.36
CA GLU A 33 13.22 16.25 -25.55
C GLU A 33 13.03 15.79 -27.00
N CYS A 34 12.32 14.67 -27.17
CA CYS A 34 11.96 14.16 -28.48
C CYS A 34 10.80 14.98 -29.06
N PRO A 35 10.93 15.59 -30.24
CA PRO A 35 9.83 16.37 -30.84
C PRO A 35 8.57 15.56 -31.21
N ILE A 36 8.62 14.22 -31.14
CA ILE A 36 7.49 13.35 -31.48
C ILE A 36 6.72 12.91 -30.24
N CYS A 37 7.40 12.38 -29.21
CA CYS A 37 6.74 11.91 -27.98
C CYS A 37 6.79 12.93 -26.84
N LEU A 38 7.49 14.05 -27.03
CA LEU A 38 7.68 15.13 -26.05
C LEU A 38 8.36 14.73 -24.74
N SER A 39 8.73 13.47 -24.56
CA SER A 39 9.53 13.00 -23.43
C SER A 39 11.02 13.25 -23.63
N VAL A 40 11.76 13.30 -22.53
CA VAL A 40 13.23 13.34 -22.52
C VAL A 40 13.77 12.05 -23.16
N ILE A 41 14.73 12.21 -24.07
CA ILE A 41 15.31 11.12 -24.86
C ILE A 41 16.24 10.31 -23.97
N MET A 42 15.71 9.29 -23.30
CA MET A 42 16.46 8.45 -22.36
C MET A 42 16.94 7.11 -22.96
N ASP A 43 16.67 6.86 -24.24
CA ASP A 43 17.06 5.61 -24.90
C ASP A 43 17.33 5.84 -26.40
N LYS A 44 18.53 5.42 -26.84
CA LYS A 44 19.02 5.46 -28.23
C LYS A 44 18.68 6.79 -28.95
N PRO A 45 19.33 7.91 -28.57
CA PRO A 45 19.15 9.18 -29.26
C PRO A 45 19.60 9.07 -30.71
N CYS A 46 18.76 9.55 -31.63
CA CYS A 46 19.02 9.55 -33.06
C CYS A 46 18.99 10.99 -33.59
N LYS A 47 20.11 11.42 -34.17
CA LYS A 47 20.26 12.73 -34.80
C LYS A 47 20.00 12.66 -36.29
N THR A 48 19.20 13.58 -36.79
CA THR A 48 18.92 13.74 -38.22
C THR A 48 20.07 14.44 -38.93
N SER A 49 20.41 14.01 -40.15
CA SER A 49 21.50 14.63 -40.92
C SER A 49 21.13 15.99 -41.53
N CYS A 50 19.84 16.29 -41.67
CA CYS A 50 19.35 17.49 -42.35
C CYS A 50 19.25 18.73 -41.45
N CYS A 51 18.90 18.56 -40.18
CA CYS A 51 18.67 19.68 -39.25
C CYS A 51 19.23 19.41 -37.85
N GLU A 52 20.01 18.34 -37.69
CA GLU A 52 20.72 18.00 -36.46
C GLU A 52 19.84 17.83 -35.21
N LYS A 53 18.52 17.62 -35.39
CA LYS A 53 17.60 17.38 -34.28
C LYS A 53 17.62 15.92 -33.85
N ASN A 54 17.57 15.71 -32.53
CA ASN A 54 17.57 14.44 -31.84
C ASN A 54 16.14 13.91 -31.60
N PHE A 55 15.99 12.59 -31.69
CA PHE A 55 14.73 11.88 -31.48
C PHE A 55 14.99 10.55 -30.76
N CYS A 56 13.97 10.02 -30.09
CA CYS A 56 13.97 8.62 -29.68
C CYS A 56 14.02 7.73 -30.93
N ARG A 57 14.87 6.69 -30.95
CA ARG A 57 14.92 5.70 -32.03
C ARG A 57 13.55 5.13 -32.38
N THR A 58 12.74 4.82 -31.36
CA THR A 58 11.38 4.27 -31.51
C THR A 58 10.41 5.24 -32.16
N CYS A 59 10.62 6.55 -32.02
CA CYS A 59 9.76 7.56 -32.62
C CYS A 59 10.19 7.83 -34.06
N ILE A 60 11.48 8.08 -34.29
CA ILE A 60 11.96 8.48 -35.63
C ILE A 60 11.85 7.35 -36.66
N SER A 61 12.00 6.09 -36.23
CA SER A 61 11.84 4.92 -37.12
C SER A 61 10.40 4.70 -37.59
N LYS A 62 9.41 5.32 -36.93
CA LYS A 62 7.98 5.24 -37.32
C LYS A 62 7.58 6.36 -38.28
N VAL A 63 8.46 7.31 -38.59
CA VAL A 63 8.15 8.41 -39.51
C VAL A 63 8.04 7.86 -40.93
N MET A 64 6.84 7.97 -41.51
CA MET A 64 6.55 7.50 -42.86
C MET A 64 6.78 8.60 -43.90
N GLY A 65 7.05 8.21 -45.15
CA GLY A 65 7.22 9.14 -46.27
C GLY A 65 8.62 9.74 -46.41
N GLY A 66 9.57 9.38 -45.54
CA GLY A 66 10.98 9.76 -45.67
C GLY A 66 11.25 11.26 -45.53
N CYS A 67 10.28 12.05 -45.05
CA CYS A 67 10.47 13.47 -44.79
C CYS A 67 10.85 13.71 -43.33
N CYS A 68 11.77 14.64 -43.07
CA CYS A 68 12.11 15.04 -41.71
C CYS A 68 10.89 15.69 -41.01
N PRO A 69 10.51 15.26 -39.79
CA PRO A 69 9.40 15.87 -39.06
C PRO A 69 9.58 17.36 -38.73
N MET A 70 10.83 17.85 -38.66
CA MET A 70 11.13 19.22 -38.21
C MET A 70 11.27 20.21 -39.36
N CYS A 71 11.97 19.84 -40.42
CA CYS A 71 12.28 20.73 -41.54
C CYS A 71 11.71 20.27 -42.89
N ARG A 72 11.01 19.13 -42.93
CA ARG A 72 10.38 18.54 -44.13
C ARG A 72 11.34 18.18 -45.26
N THR A 73 12.65 18.16 -45.03
CA THR A 73 13.64 17.65 -45.99
C THR A 73 13.30 16.22 -46.40
N LYS A 74 13.25 15.96 -47.71
CA LYS A 74 12.98 14.63 -48.30
C LYS A 74 14.17 13.70 -48.14
N TYR A 75 13.91 12.38 -48.17
CA TYR A 75 14.91 11.33 -48.03
C TYR A 75 15.78 11.49 -46.78
N MET A 76 15.12 11.80 -45.66
CA MET A 76 15.77 12.02 -44.39
C MET A 76 16.51 10.76 -43.92
N ASN A 77 17.75 10.97 -43.48
CA ASN A 77 18.57 9.97 -42.82
C ASN A 77 18.84 10.39 -41.37
N TYR A 78 19.09 9.41 -40.50
CA TYR A 78 19.42 9.64 -39.10
C TYR A 78 20.44 8.63 -38.59
N THR A 79 21.27 9.06 -37.65
CA THR A 79 22.32 8.23 -37.04
C THR A 79 22.23 8.30 -35.52
N ALA A 80 22.73 7.27 -34.82
CA ALA A 80 22.81 7.32 -33.36
C ALA A 80 23.75 8.44 -32.91
N ASP A 81 23.27 9.31 -32.02
CA ASP A 81 24.07 10.41 -31.50
C ASP A 81 24.90 9.96 -30.28
N LYS A 82 26.16 9.60 -30.54
CA LYS A 82 27.09 9.18 -29.49
C LYS A 82 27.49 10.35 -28.58
N ARG A 83 27.51 11.60 -29.09
CA ARG A 83 27.85 12.78 -28.29
C ARG A 83 26.74 13.09 -27.30
N PHE A 84 25.48 12.99 -27.73
CA PHE A 84 24.32 13.10 -26.84
C PHE A 84 24.45 12.18 -25.63
N LYS A 85 24.78 10.90 -25.87
CA LYS A 85 24.95 9.91 -24.80
C LYS A 85 26.08 10.28 -23.82
N LEU A 86 27.20 10.83 -24.31
CA LEU A 86 28.35 11.17 -23.48
C LEU A 86 28.11 12.44 -22.66
N ILE A 87 27.55 13.48 -23.29
CA ILE A 87 27.40 14.80 -22.69
C ILE A 87 26.12 14.86 -21.87
N VAL A 88 24.96 14.56 -22.45
CA VAL A 88 23.65 14.76 -21.81
C VAL A 88 23.42 13.76 -20.67
N TYR A 89 23.72 12.47 -20.87
CA TYR A 89 23.44 11.45 -19.84
C TYR A 89 24.42 11.44 -18.66
N SER A 90 25.57 12.09 -18.79
CA SER A 90 26.56 12.21 -17.70
C SER A 90 26.25 13.37 -16.75
N GLN A 91 25.33 14.27 -17.14
CA GLN A 91 24.95 15.42 -16.34
C GLN A 91 24.28 15.02 -15.04
N MET A 92 24.61 15.76 -13.98
CA MET A 92 24.01 15.60 -12.66
C MET A 92 22.68 16.33 -12.61
N VAL A 93 21.63 15.62 -12.18
CA VAL A 93 20.27 16.14 -12.04
C VAL A 93 19.74 15.88 -10.64
N HIS A 94 18.75 16.66 -10.24
CA HIS A 94 17.97 16.49 -9.03
C HIS A 94 16.52 16.18 -9.38
N CYS A 95 15.96 15.12 -8.80
CA CYS A 95 14.59 14.70 -8.98
C CYS A 95 13.61 15.70 -8.35
N LEU A 96 12.60 16.13 -9.10
CA LEU A 96 11.57 17.07 -8.67
C LEU A 96 10.23 16.40 -8.30
N LYS A 97 10.17 15.06 -8.31
CA LYS A 97 8.98 14.34 -7.83
C LYS A 97 8.74 14.65 -6.35
N LYS A 98 7.49 14.92 -6.01
CA LYS A 98 7.05 15.35 -4.69
C LYS A 98 5.58 14.98 -4.47
N LYS A 99 5.20 14.75 -3.21
CA LYS A 99 3.79 14.57 -2.80
C LYS A 99 3.13 15.91 -2.49
N SER A 100 3.89 16.84 -1.91
CA SER A 100 3.41 18.16 -1.50
C SER A 100 4.55 19.18 -1.57
N LYS A 101 4.30 20.42 -1.12
CA LYS A 101 5.35 21.45 -1.02
C LYS A 101 6.45 21.12 0.00
N VAL A 102 6.22 20.16 0.90
CA VAL A 102 7.11 19.84 2.03
C VAL A 102 7.79 18.48 1.86
N ALA A 103 7.15 17.54 1.15
CA ALA A 103 7.68 16.19 0.94
C ALA A 103 8.15 16.00 -0.52
N GLU A 104 9.47 16.08 -0.72
CA GLU A 104 10.16 15.91 -2.01
C GLU A 104 11.11 14.70 -2.02
N CYS A 105 11.44 14.20 -3.21
CA CYS A 105 12.28 13.01 -3.36
C CYS A 105 13.72 13.18 -2.87
N GLY A 106 14.31 14.36 -3.03
CA GLY A 106 15.69 14.64 -2.64
C GLY A 106 16.79 13.97 -3.48
N TRP A 107 16.45 12.98 -4.32
CA TRP A 107 17.42 12.20 -5.09
C TRP A 107 18.23 13.07 -6.06
N LYS A 108 19.54 12.80 -6.12
CA LYS A 108 20.50 13.44 -7.02
C LYS A 108 21.38 12.37 -7.67
N GLY A 109 21.59 12.46 -8.97
CA GLY A 109 22.38 11.47 -9.70
C GLY A 109 22.56 11.86 -11.17
N LYS A 110 23.23 11.01 -11.93
CA LYS A 110 23.36 11.21 -13.38
C LYS A 110 22.00 11.08 -14.05
N LEU A 111 21.73 11.87 -15.09
CA LEU A 111 20.48 11.78 -15.86
C LEU A 111 20.24 10.36 -16.39
N SER A 112 21.30 9.65 -16.79
CA SER A 112 21.23 8.22 -17.17
C SER A 112 20.54 7.32 -16.15
N LEU A 113 20.65 7.62 -14.85
CA LEU A 113 20.13 6.82 -13.75
C LEU A 113 18.74 7.26 -13.30
N LEU A 114 18.20 8.37 -13.84
CA LEU A 114 16.93 8.93 -13.38
C LEU A 114 15.74 8.00 -13.68
N ARG A 115 15.73 7.33 -14.84
CA ARG A 115 14.70 6.33 -15.16
C ARG A 115 14.74 5.16 -14.18
N ASP A 116 15.94 4.66 -13.88
CA ASP A 116 16.11 3.54 -12.94
C ASP A 116 15.67 3.94 -11.53
N HIS A 117 15.98 5.16 -11.12
CA HIS A 117 15.47 5.74 -9.88
C HIS A 117 13.93 5.75 -9.84
N PHE A 118 13.25 6.25 -10.88
CA PHE A 118 11.77 6.22 -10.96
C PHE A 118 11.23 4.79 -10.88
N SER A 119 11.90 3.83 -11.51
CA SER A 119 11.48 2.43 -11.51
C SER A 119 11.63 1.74 -10.17
N THR A 120 12.67 2.05 -9.41
CA THR A 120 13.13 1.19 -8.30
C THR A 120 13.00 1.82 -6.93
N SER A 121 13.14 3.14 -6.81
CA SER A 121 13.40 3.78 -5.51
C SER A 121 12.68 5.11 -5.28
N CYS A 122 12.15 5.76 -6.33
CA CYS A 122 11.40 6.99 -6.14
C CYS A 122 10.07 6.69 -5.43
N GLY A 123 9.90 7.18 -4.20
CA GLY A 123 8.64 7.07 -3.45
C GLY A 123 7.52 7.96 -4.01
N PHE A 124 7.86 8.94 -4.83
CA PHE A 124 6.96 10.00 -5.30
C PHE A 124 6.54 9.84 -6.77
N VAL A 125 6.71 8.65 -7.36
CA VAL A 125 6.11 8.30 -8.65
C VAL A 125 4.77 7.61 -8.44
N MET A 126 3.87 7.79 -9.40
CA MET A 126 2.61 7.04 -9.45
C MET A 126 2.90 5.59 -9.88
N VAL A 127 2.23 4.66 -9.23
CA VAL A 127 2.28 3.22 -9.50
C VAL A 127 0.89 2.62 -9.39
N GLN A 128 0.69 1.52 -10.11
CA GLN A 128 -0.52 0.73 -10.02
C GLN A 128 -0.54 -0.12 -8.75
N CYS A 129 -1.74 -0.34 -8.21
CA CYS A 129 -1.96 -1.27 -7.11
C CYS A 129 -1.42 -2.68 -7.46
N PRO A 130 -0.57 -3.28 -6.62
CA PRO A 130 -0.06 -4.65 -6.84
C PRO A 130 -1.15 -5.73 -6.88
N HIS A 131 -2.31 -5.47 -6.26
CA HIS A 131 -3.47 -6.36 -6.28
C HIS A 131 -4.42 -6.09 -7.47
N GLU A 132 -4.00 -5.23 -8.41
CA GLU A 132 -4.75 -4.90 -9.62
C GLU A 132 -6.20 -4.48 -9.34
N CYS A 133 -6.42 -3.76 -8.24
CA CYS A 133 -7.76 -3.37 -7.77
C CYS A 133 -8.48 -2.35 -8.66
N GLY A 134 -7.82 -1.88 -9.73
CA GLY A 134 -8.29 -0.84 -10.65
C GLY A 134 -7.58 0.51 -10.45
N GLU A 135 -7.05 0.78 -9.25
CA GLU A 135 -6.34 2.03 -8.94
C GLU A 135 -4.93 2.07 -9.54
N LYS A 136 -4.63 3.15 -10.27
CA LYS A 136 -3.38 3.34 -11.02
C LYS A 136 -2.56 4.57 -10.60
N ASP A 137 -3.17 5.47 -9.83
CA ASP A 137 -2.59 6.76 -9.43
C ASP A 137 -2.22 6.79 -7.95
N ILE A 138 -1.53 5.73 -7.48
CA ILE A 138 -1.07 5.62 -6.10
C ILE A 138 0.40 6.03 -6.06
N LEU A 139 0.78 6.96 -5.19
CA LEU A 139 2.20 7.23 -4.97
C LEU A 139 2.86 6.00 -4.38
N ARG A 140 4.06 5.62 -4.86
CA ARG A 140 4.77 4.42 -4.37
C ARG A 140 4.89 4.39 -2.83
N ILE A 141 5.13 5.54 -2.21
CA ILE A 141 5.22 5.68 -0.74
C ILE A 141 3.89 5.38 -0.02
N ASP A 142 2.76 5.53 -0.70
CA ASP A 142 1.41 5.33 -0.15
C ASP A 142 0.83 3.95 -0.51
N VAL A 143 1.58 3.08 -1.20
CA VAL A 143 1.10 1.76 -1.60
C VAL A 143 0.83 0.88 -0.39
N GLU A 144 1.69 0.89 0.63
CA GLU A 144 1.49 0.09 1.84
C GLU A 144 0.21 0.50 2.58
N ASP A 145 -0.02 1.80 2.74
CA ASP A 145 -1.25 2.34 3.33
C ASP A 145 -2.48 2.00 2.49
N HIS A 146 -2.39 2.12 1.16
CA HIS A 146 -3.46 1.67 0.27
C HIS A 146 -3.81 0.20 0.50
N LEU A 147 -2.82 -0.71 0.51
CA LEU A 147 -3.08 -2.13 0.72
C LEU A 147 -3.72 -2.38 2.10
N GLU A 148 -3.16 -1.81 3.15
CA GLU A 148 -3.62 -2.02 4.52
C GLU A 148 -5.01 -1.41 4.82
N ASN A 149 -5.33 -0.25 4.24
CA ASN A 149 -6.48 0.55 4.69
C ASN A 149 -7.54 0.81 3.61
N HIS A 150 -7.23 0.65 2.34
CA HIS A 150 -8.12 1.11 1.26
C HIS A 150 -8.38 0.07 0.16
N CYS A 151 -7.48 -0.88 -0.04
CA CYS A 151 -7.54 -1.76 -1.19
C CYS A 151 -8.72 -2.73 -1.08
N PRO A 152 -9.67 -2.71 -2.03
CA PRO A 152 -10.83 -3.60 -2.01
C PRO A 152 -10.45 -5.06 -2.26
N MET A 153 -9.29 -5.30 -2.90
CA MET A 153 -8.73 -6.63 -3.18
C MET A 153 -7.78 -7.12 -2.09
N GLU A 154 -7.58 -6.37 -1.00
CA GLU A 154 -6.77 -6.87 0.12
C GLU A 154 -7.54 -7.97 0.89
N PRO A 155 -6.94 -9.15 1.11
CA PRO A 155 -7.47 -10.14 2.04
C PRO A 155 -7.33 -9.64 3.48
N VAL A 156 -8.46 -9.38 4.14
CA VAL A 156 -8.48 -8.81 5.49
C VAL A 156 -8.90 -9.84 6.52
N LYS A 157 -8.38 -9.72 7.74
CA LYS A 157 -8.74 -10.62 8.84
C LYS A 157 -10.19 -10.35 9.24
N CYS A 158 -11.03 -11.39 9.29
CA CYS A 158 -12.38 -11.25 9.81
C CYS A 158 -12.37 -10.67 11.25
N PRO A 159 -13.17 -9.62 11.56
CA PRO A 159 -13.34 -9.11 12.92
C PRO A 159 -13.86 -10.14 13.92
N PHE A 160 -14.51 -11.22 13.46
CA PHE A 160 -14.91 -12.34 14.31
C PHE A 160 -13.81 -13.40 14.48
N SER A 161 -12.57 -13.10 14.11
CA SER A 161 -11.45 -14.01 14.32
C SER A 161 -11.16 -14.35 15.78
N TRP A 162 -11.56 -13.48 16.71
CA TRP A 162 -11.51 -13.77 18.15
C TRP A 162 -12.57 -14.81 18.59
N LEU A 163 -13.61 -15.04 17.79
CA LEU A 163 -14.57 -16.15 17.96
C LEU A 163 -14.09 -17.44 17.29
N GLY A 164 -12.97 -17.40 16.55
CA GLY A 164 -12.41 -18.57 15.87
C GLY A 164 -12.62 -18.58 14.35
N CYS A 165 -13.19 -17.52 13.76
CA CYS A 165 -13.22 -17.40 12.29
C CYS A 165 -11.79 -17.25 11.74
N LYS A 166 -11.37 -18.18 10.87
CA LYS A 166 -10.02 -18.18 10.26
C LYS A 166 -10.01 -17.62 8.84
N GLU A 167 -11.18 -17.27 8.30
CA GLU A 167 -11.32 -16.76 6.95
C GLU A 167 -10.67 -15.38 6.79
N ARG A 168 -10.18 -15.14 5.57
CA ARG A 168 -9.59 -13.88 5.13
C ARG A 168 -10.23 -13.43 3.82
N PRO A 169 -11.50 -12.99 3.85
CA PRO A 169 -12.17 -12.52 2.64
C PRO A 169 -11.50 -11.26 2.10
N LEU A 170 -11.75 -10.96 0.82
CA LEU A 170 -11.40 -9.66 0.24
C LEU A 170 -12.16 -8.55 0.97
N ARG A 171 -11.54 -7.39 1.15
CA ARG A 171 -12.18 -6.24 1.82
C ARG A 171 -13.55 -5.91 1.22
N LYS A 172 -13.70 -5.94 -0.12
CA LYS A 172 -14.99 -5.70 -0.79
C LYS A 172 -16.10 -6.72 -0.45
N ASP A 173 -15.72 -7.91 0.00
CA ASP A 173 -16.64 -9.02 0.26
C ASP A 173 -16.85 -9.26 1.76
N ILE A 174 -16.27 -8.40 2.61
CA ILE A 174 -16.29 -8.57 4.07
C ILE A 174 -17.70 -8.48 4.65
N GLU A 175 -18.56 -7.61 4.09
CA GLU A 175 -19.95 -7.47 4.51
C GLU A 175 -20.75 -8.73 4.19
N LYS A 176 -20.55 -9.29 3.00
CA LYS A 176 -21.18 -10.56 2.60
C LYS A 176 -20.72 -11.71 3.49
N HIS A 177 -19.44 -11.72 3.85
CA HIS A 177 -18.90 -12.71 4.79
C HIS A 177 -19.57 -12.63 6.18
N TYR A 178 -19.93 -11.45 6.69
CA TYR A 178 -20.66 -11.33 7.96
C TYR A 178 -22.06 -11.90 7.92
N SER A 179 -22.74 -11.77 6.79
CA SER A 179 -24.09 -12.28 6.61
C SER A 179 -24.17 -13.82 6.55
N ASP A 180 -23.03 -14.51 6.60
CA ASP A 180 -22.98 -15.97 6.64
C ASP A 180 -23.32 -16.53 8.04
N THR A 181 -24.08 -17.63 8.02
CA THR A 181 -24.47 -18.46 9.16
C THR A 181 -23.29 -18.95 10.00
N GLN A 182 -22.09 -19.02 9.42
CA GLN A 182 -20.90 -19.50 10.14
C GLN A 182 -20.56 -18.63 11.35
N HIS A 183 -20.79 -17.31 11.30
CA HIS A 183 -20.60 -16.45 12.47
C HIS A 183 -21.66 -16.66 13.54
N ALA A 184 -22.92 -16.86 13.14
CA ALA A 184 -24.02 -17.11 14.09
C ALA A 184 -23.76 -18.36 14.93
N VAL A 185 -23.27 -19.45 14.32
CA VAL A 185 -22.91 -20.69 15.05
C VAL A 185 -21.76 -20.46 16.02
N LEU A 186 -20.72 -19.71 15.61
CA LEU A 186 -19.60 -19.37 16.50
C LEU A 186 -20.05 -18.49 17.67
N PHE A 187 -20.97 -17.55 17.43
CA PHE A 187 -21.58 -16.73 18.47
C PHE A 187 -22.42 -17.55 19.45
N GLU A 188 -23.26 -18.47 18.94
CA GLU A 188 -24.09 -19.33 19.76
C GLU A 188 -23.23 -20.22 20.67
N ALA A 189 -22.20 -20.86 20.13
CA ALA A 189 -21.27 -21.67 20.91
C ALA A 189 -20.54 -20.85 21.99
N ALA A 190 -20.09 -19.63 21.65
CA ALA A 190 -19.45 -18.73 22.60
C ALA A 190 -20.42 -18.27 23.71
N TYR A 191 -21.68 -18.00 23.35
CA TYR A 191 -22.72 -17.59 24.30
C TYR A 191 -23.12 -18.72 25.24
N GLN A 192 -23.35 -19.93 24.74
CA GLN A 192 -23.65 -21.11 25.55
C GLN A 192 -22.54 -21.36 26.58
N LYS A 193 -21.27 -21.28 26.15
CA LYS A 193 -20.13 -21.42 27.07
C LYS A 193 -20.11 -20.34 28.15
N LEU A 194 -20.42 -19.09 27.79
CA LEU A 194 -20.52 -18.00 28.76
C LEU A 194 -21.64 -18.27 29.78
N CYS A 195 -22.81 -18.75 29.35
CA CYS A 195 -23.89 -19.13 30.24
C CYS A 195 -23.48 -20.24 31.22
N SER A 196 -22.77 -21.26 30.75
CA SER A 196 -22.23 -22.33 31.61
C SER A 196 -21.20 -21.80 32.61
N ASP A 197 -20.27 -20.94 32.17
CA ASP A 197 -19.27 -20.30 33.04
C ASP A 197 -19.95 -19.46 34.14
N VAL A 198 -20.98 -18.69 33.79
CA VAL A 198 -21.76 -17.87 34.73
C VAL A 198 -22.54 -18.74 35.71
N HIS A 199 -23.17 -19.82 35.24
CA HIS A 199 -23.89 -20.76 36.09
C HIS A 199 -22.96 -21.40 37.13
N MET A 200 -21.79 -21.89 36.69
CA MET A 200 -20.77 -22.43 37.59
C MET A 200 -20.26 -21.40 38.61
N ALA A 201 -20.06 -20.16 38.21
CA ALA A 201 -19.63 -19.10 39.12
C ALA A 201 -20.70 -18.79 40.18
N ASN A 202 -21.98 -18.76 39.77
CA ASN A 202 -23.10 -18.52 40.67
C ASN A 202 -23.30 -19.68 41.65
N ASP A 203 -23.15 -20.93 41.21
CA ASP A 203 -23.22 -22.11 42.08
C ASP A 203 -22.13 -22.09 43.14
N LYS A 204 -20.88 -21.77 42.74
CA LYS A 204 -19.78 -21.56 43.69
C LYS A 204 -20.14 -20.48 44.70
N LEU A 205 -20.61 -19.32 44.25
CA LEU A 205 -21.00 -18.21 45.14
C LEU A 205 -22.11 -18.62 46.13
N SER A 206 -23.10 -19.40 45.67
CA SER A 206 -24.17 -19.92 46.53
C SER A 206 -23.66 -20.89 47.59
N SER A 207 -22.67 -21.72 47.25
CA SER A 207 -22.02 -22.64 48.18
C SER A 207 -21.18 -21.90 49.23
N PHE A 208 -20.57 -20.77 48.86
CA PHE A 208 -19.87 -19.87 49.80
C PHE A 208 -20.83 -19.22 50.79
N SER A 209 -21.96 -18.66 50.32
CA SER A 209 -22.98 -18.07 51.19
C SER A 209 -23.54 -19.06 52.23
N LYS A 210 -23.73 -20.33 51.83
CA LYS A 210 -24.14 -21.41 52.75
C LYS A 210 -23.06 -21.76 53.78
N ARG A 211 -21.78 -21.70 53.40
CA ARG A 211 -20.63 -21.91 54.30
C ARG A 211 -20.48 -20.77 55.30
N ASP A 212 -20.67 -19.53 54.90
CA ASP A 212 -20.61 -18.37 55.80
C ASP A 212 -21.71 -18.42 56.88
N ASN A 213 -22.95 -18.78 56.52
CA ASN A 213 -24.01 -18.99 57.51
C ASN A 213 -23.68 -20.08 58.55
N SER A 214 -22.82 -21.05 58.20
CA SER A 214 -22.36 -22.09 59.14
C SER A 214 -21.10 -21.71 59.95
N ARG A 215 -20.33 -20.70 59.53
CA ARG A 215 -19.08 -20.25 60.16
C ARG A 215 -19.21 -18.98 61.02
N VAL A 216 -20.31 -18.24 60.90
CA VAL A 216 -20.64 -17.10 61.80
C VAL A 216 -20.69 -17.52 63.29
N THR A 217 -20.71 -18.82 63.60
CA THR A 217 -20.64 -19.34 64.97
C THR A 217 -19.22 -19.61 65.50
N ARG A 218 -18.14 -19.55 64.71
CA ARG A 218 -16.75 -19.75 65.20
C ARG A 218 -15.73 -18.85 64.50
N SER A 219 -15.29 -17.83 65.22
CA SER A 219 -14.15 -16.97 64.89
C SER A 219 -12.84 -17.77 64.75
N THR A 220 -12.11 -17.57 63.64
CA THR A 220 -10.62 -17.44 63.55
C THR A 220 -10.12 -17.39 62.09
N SER A 221 -9.23 -16.41 61.82
CA SER A 221 -8.38 -16.17 60.62
C SER A 221 -9.03 -15.66 59.31
N ASN A 222 -9.03 -14.33 59.13
CA ASN A 222 -9.52 -13.59 57.94
C ASN A 222 -8.69 -13.76 56.66
N LYS A 223 -7.45 -14.27 56.74
CA LYS A 223 -6.51 -14.28 55.60
C LYS A 223 -6.89 -15.23 54.45
N GLY A 224 -7.58 -16.33 54.75
CA GLY A 224 -8.09 -17.25 53.71
C GLY A 224 -9.24 -16.63 52.91
N PHE A 225 -10.14 -15.94 53.60
CA PHE A 225 -11.30 -15.26 53.01
C PHE A 225 -10.89 -14.08 52.11
N GLU A 226 -9.88 -13.30 52.50
CA GLU A 226 -9.38 -12.20 51.67
C GLU A 226 -8.78 -12.70 50.34
N ASN A 227 -8.02 -13.81 50.37
CA ASN A 227 -7.45 -14.42 49.17
C ASN A 227 -8.52 -15.02 48.24
N GLU A 228 -9.56 -15.64 48.81
CA GLU A 228 -10.67 -16.21 48.03
C GLU A 228 -11.60 -15.13 47.47
N LEU A 229 -11.88 -14.06 48.22
CA LEU A 229 -12.62 -12.89 47.75
C LEU A 229 -11.86 -12.16 46.63
N HIS A 230 -10.53 -12.06 46.74
CA HIS A 230 -9.67 -11.54 45.68
C HIS A 230 -9.75 -12.41 44.41
N THR A 231 -9.79 -13.74 44.56
CA THR A 231 -9.94 -14.68 43.44
C THR A 231 -11.29 -14.53 42.75
N LEU A 232 -12.38 -14.42 43.51
CA LEU A 232 -13.72 -14.18 42.98
C LEU A 232 -13.82 -12.83 42.26
N LYS A 233 -13.20 -11.77 42.79
CA LYS A 233 -13.11 -10.47 42.10
C LYS A 233 -12.38 -10.57 40.77
N LEU A 234 -11.27 -11.31 40.71
CA LEU A 234 -10.54 -11.58 39.47
C LEU A 234 -11.38 -12.36 38.44
N GLU A 235 -12.16 -13.36 38.87
CA GLU A 235 -13.06 -14.10 37.98
C GLU A 235 -14.21 -13.22 37.47
N HIS A 236 -14.81 -12.41 38.35
CA HIS A 236 -15.84 -11.45 37.99
C HIS A 236 -15.33 -10.41 36.97
N ASP A 237 -14.15 -9.83 37.18
CA ASP A 237 -13.57 -8.86 36.26
C ASP A 237 -13.23 -9.49 34.90
N LYS A 238 -12.80 -10.76 34.86
CA LYS A 238 -12.61 -11.51 33.61
C LYS A 238 -13.92 -11.75 32.87
N LEU A 239 -15.01 -12.05 33.58
CA LEU A 239 -16.34 -12.22 32.98
C LEU A 239 -16.89 -10.90 32.45
N LYS A 240 -16.77 -9.83 33.25
CA LYS A 240 -17.17 -8.48 32.86
C LYS A 240 -16.42 -7.99 31.62
N ASN A 241 -15.10 -8.18 31.56
CA ASN A 241 -14.30 -7.83 30.38
C ASN A 241 -14.70 -8.63 29.13
N ARG A 242 -15.04 -9.93 29.27
CA ARG A 242 -15.58 -10.73 28.17
C ARG A 242 -16.93 -10.20 27.69
N HIS A 243 -17.83 -9.86 28.62
CA HIS A 243 -19.14 -9.29 28.33
C HIS A 243 -19.05 -7.91 27.64
N ASP A 244 -18.23 -7.00 28.16
CA ASP A 244 -18.04 -5.67 27.59
C ASP A 244 -17.41 -5.73 26.18
N LYS A 245 -16.51 -6.70 25.95
CA LYS A 245 -15.95 -6.96 24.62
C LYS A 245 -17.01 -7.45 23.63
N LEU A 246 -17.91 -8.34 24.07
CA LEU A 246 -19.05 -8.80 23.28
C LEU A 246 -20.00 -7.64 22.94
N LEU A 247 -20.35 -6.81 23.93
CA LEU A 247 -21.23 -5.65 23.73
C LEU A 247 -20.63 -4.57 22.81
N LYS A 248 -19.34 -4.28 22.94
CA LYS A 248 -18.65 -3.35 22.00
C LYS A 248 -18.70 -3.87 20.58
N ASN A 249 -18.47 -5.16 20.37
CA ASN A 249 -18.49 -5.78 19.04
C ASN A 249 -19.90 -5.88 18.45
N LEU A 250 -20.93 -6.06 19.28
CA LEU A 250 -22.34 -5.97 18.85
C LEU A 250 -22.73 -4.55 18.42
N LYS A 251 -22.22 -3.50 19.10
CA LYS A 251 -22.46 -2.10 18.69
C LYS A 251 -21.80 -1.73 17.36
N ILE A 252 -20.68 -2.37 17.00
CA ILE A 252 -20.04 -2.21 15.68
C ILE A 252 -20.97 -2.71 14.57
N ILE A 253 -21.77 -3.75 14.83
CA ILE A 253 -22.75 -4.30 13.87
C ILE A 253 -23.96 -3.37 13.69
N SER A 254 -24.32 -2.56 14.71
CA SER A 254 -25.50 -1.67 14.64
C SER A 254 -25.23 -0.29 14.00
N VAL A 255 -23.99 0.00 13.63
CA VAL A 255 -23.55 1.30 13.06
C VAL A 255 -23.04 1.17 11.61
N ILE A 256 -22.89 -0.07 11.12
CA ILE A 256 -22.66 -0.42 9.71
C ILE A 256 -24.01 -0.77 9.10
#